data_AF-A0A920BB94-F1
#
_entry.id   AF-A0A920BB94-F1
#
_cell.length_a   1.000
_cell.length_b   1.000
_cell.length_c   1.000
_cell.angle_alpha   90.00
_cell.angle_beta   90.00
_cell.angle_gamma   90.00
#
_symmetry.space_group_name_H-M   'P 1'
#
loop_
_entity.id
_entity.type
_entity.pdbx_description
1 polymer ?
#
loop_
_entity_poly.entity_id
_entity_poly.type
_entity_poly.pdbx_seq_one_letter_code
_entity_poly.pdbx_strand_id
1 'polypeptide(L)'
;MSNTNEEESLFSELGKFEELQSPFHLFPVLHRELESLNRLKRNREKSVLVSSVLSGLHLGNDSQNQEETLDLSGTRLGNHLENPEAKQLCSKLASNPMDSSSRQELLGMLLEQRESANLQMSRDGYLLSMFELESPQLNSEKINTALYCQELYLFRLHEKLREMALKFSQKVQGDGSEKDNELREKANELKQGVTYVKNCASILKTTPLTKKFELDLRPGKVGKKISNKELSEGYDPFSRRLSHLPLVDISLNQMLEIMRLLERNNPLVGYHQSLKHEILARLAFADALLTKDSKKEREGADQFSKALIAVQQAMALVGYAPNRSVEIATVVRFGQIVYMVAKIYRLHQIPLPKGHQELMNKAVRALQKVSEDKNAKIIQQNLLNFKEQSGS
;
A
#
# COMPACT_ATOMS: atom_id res chain seq x y z
N MET A 1 17.31 33.49 -25.58
CA MET A 1 17.87 32.15 -25.92
C MET A 1 18.30 31.33 -24.71
N SER A 2 18.38 31.86 -23.46
CA SER A 2 18.74 31.06 -22.27
C SER A 2 17.58 30.32 -21.60
N ASN A 3 16.32 30.81 -21.69
CA ASN A 3 15.19 30.21 -20.97
C ASN A 3 14.70 28.86 -21.53
N THR A 4 14.86 28.61 -22.83
CA THR A 4 14.41 27.37 -23.49
C THR A 4 15.17 26.14 -23.02
N ASN A 5 16.49 26.22 -22.81
CA ASN A 5 17.30 25.09 -22.36
C ASN A 5 16.99 24.67 -20.90
N GLU A 6 16.65 25.63 -20.04
CA GLU A 6 16.30 25.33 -18.64
C GLU A 6 14.92 24.70 -18.50
N GLU A 7 13.97 25.07 -19.37
CA GLU A 7 12.62 24.51 -19.38
C GLU A 7 12.60 23.08 -19.95
N GLU A 8 13.34 22.83 -21.04
CA GLU A 8 13.57 21.47 -21.53
C GLU A 8 14.23 20.58 -20.45
N SER A 9 15.11 21.16 -19.64
CA SER A 9 15.70 20.47 -18.48
C SER A 9 14.68 20.14 -17.40
N LEU A 10 13.66 20.97 -17.15
CA LEU A 10 12.61 20.71 -16.15
C LEU A 10 11.67 19.58 -16.58
N PHE A 11 11.25 19.58 -17.84
CA PHE A 11 10.44 18.48 -18.38
C PHE A 11 11.23 17.18 -18.50
N SER A 12 12.53 17.25 -18.83
CA SER A 12 13.44 16.10 -18.77
C SER A 12 13.56 15.53 -17.36
N GLU A 13 13.65 16.38 -16.33
CA GLU A 13 13.68 15.96 -14.93
C GLU A 13 12.38 15.24 -14.51
N LEU A 14 11.21 15.74 -14.95
CA LEU A 14 9.93 15.03 -14.77
C LEU A 14 9.94 13.66 -15.47
N GLY A 15 10.54 13.58 -16.65
CA GLY A 15 10.61 12.36 -17.47
C GLY A 15 11.33 11.17 -16.84
N LYS A 16 12.07 11.39 -15.75
CA LYS A 16 12.76 10.31 -15.05
C LYS A 16 11.82 9.39 -14.26
N PHE A 17 10.65 9.88 -13.87
CA PHE A 17 9.69 9.15 -13.04
C PHE A 17 8.27 9.39 -13.54
N GLU A 18 7.57 8.33 -13.93
CA GLU A 18 6.17 8.42 -14.37
C GLU A 18 5.27 8.98 -13.27
N GLU A 19 5.60 8.77 -12.00
CA GLU A 19 4.84 9.28 -10.86
C GLU A 19 5.06 10.79 -10.62
N LEU A 20 6.10 11.39 -11.20
CA LEU A 20 6.25 12.84 -11.26
C LEU A 20 5.51 13.42 -12.47
N GLN A 21 5.46 12.67 -13.58
CA GLN A 21 4.69 13.06 -14.75
C GLN A 21 3.19 13.00 -14.49
N SER A 22 2.71 11.98 -13.79
CA SER A 22 1.29 11.84 -13.46
C SER A 22 1.13 11.28 -12.04
N PRO A 23 1.09 12.16 -11.03
CA PRO A 23 1.06 11.76 -9.61
C PRO A 23 -0.13 10.86 -9.24
N PHE A 24 -1.26 11.00 -9.94
CA PHE A 24 -2.46 10.19 -9.72
C PHE A 24 -2.33 8.75 -10.24
N HIS A 25 -1.33 8.45 -11.07
CA HIS A 25 -1.01 7.11 -11.54
C HIS A 25 0.03 6.38 -10.67
N LEU A 26 0.32 6.90 -9.48
CA LEU A 26 1.29 6.35 -8.51
C LEU A 26 1.20 4.83 -8.34
N PHE A 27 0.06 4.32 -7.87
CA PHE A 27 -0.09 2.89 -7.58
C PHE A 27 -0.11 2.01 -8.85
N PRO A 28 -0.82 2.39 -9.95
CA PRO A 28 -0.71 1.66 -11.21
C PRO A 28 0.72 1.50 -11.73
N VAL A 29 1.53 2.56 -11.70
CA VAL A 29 2.93 2.54 -12.13
C VAL A 29 3.74 1.56 -11.28
N LEU A 30 3.65 1.69 -9.96
CA LEU A 30 4.42 0.85 -9.04
C LEU A 30 3.99 -0.62 -9.09
N HIS A 31 2.70 -0.88 -9.27
CA HIS A 31 2.19 -2.24 -9.43
C HIS A 31 2.72 -2.91 -10.70
N ARG A 32 2.75 -2.18 -11.82
CA ARG A 32 3.33 -2.66 -13.09
C ARG A 32 4.80 -3.01 -12.93
N GLU A 33 5.56 -2.21 -12.19
CA GLU A 33 6.99 -2.47 -11.95
C GLU A 33 7.23 -3.62 -10.99
N LEU A 34 6.46 -3.72 -9.90
CA LEU A 34 6.53 -4.87 -9.01
C LEU A 34 6.20 -6.17 -9.76
N GLU A 35 5.17 -6.17 -10.60
CA GLU A 35 4.83 -7.31 -11.45
C GLU A 35 5.95 -7.66 -12.43
N SER A 36 6.73 -6.68 -12.91
CA SER A 36 7.94 -6.92 -13.71
C SER A 36 8.98 -7.71 -12.90
N LEU A 37 9.26 -7.32 -11.66
CA LEU A 37 10.16 -8.06 -10.76
C LEU A 37 9.65 -9.49 -10.50
N ASN A 38 8.34 -9.67 -10.30
CA ASN A 38 7.75 -10.99 -10.12
C ASN A 38 7.82 -11.87 -11.36
N ARG A 39 7.73 -11.28 -12.56
CA ARG A 39 7.99 -11.99 -13.82
C ARG A 39 9.45 -12.43 -13.92
N LEU A 40 10.40 -11.58 -13.56
CA LEU A 40 11.82 -11.94 -13.52
C LEU A 40 12.06 -13.12 -12.56
N LYS A 41 11.44 -13.10 -11.38
CA LYS A 41 11.50 -14.21 -10.42
C LYS A 41 10.98 -15.52 -11.03
N ARG A 42 9.74 -15.52 -11.56
CA ARG A 42 9.13 -16.71 -12.16
C ARG A 42 9.95 -17.26 -13.34
N ASN A 43 10.53 -16.38 -14.15
CA ASN A 43 11.39 -16.78 -15.26
C ASN A 43 12.68 -17.42 -14.79
N ARG A 44 13.33 -16.88 -13.74
CA ARG A 44 14.51 -17.51 -13.15
C ARG A 44 14.20 -18.84 -12.48
N GLU A 45 13.11 -18.95 -11.73
CA GLU A 45 12.67 -20.23 -11.13
C GLU A 45 12.45 -21.30 -12.20
N LYS A 46 11.80 -20.95 -13.33
CA LYS A 46 11.66 -21.85 -14.49
C LYS A 46 13.00 -22.20 -15.14
N SER A 47 13.90 -21.23 -15.33
CA SER A 47 15.21 -21.46 -15.93
C SER A 47 16.08 -22.38 -15.06
N VAL A 48 16.06 -22.21 -13.73
CA VAL A 48 16.74 -23.11 -12.80
C VAL A 48 16.19 -24.53 -12.92
N LEU A 49 14.86 -24.70 -12.93
CA LEU A 49 14.23 -26.00 -13.15
C LEU A 49 14.65 -26.63 -14.49
N VAL A 50 14.64 -25.83 -15.57
CA VAL A 50 15.06 -26.29 -16.91
C VAL A 50 16.55 -26.63 -16.96
N SER A 51 17.43 -25.82 -16.36
CA SER A 51 18.88 -26.07 -16.30
C SER A 51 19.24 -27.28 -15.44
N SER A 52 18.46 -27.55 -14.38
CA SER A 52 18.59 -28.76 -13.56
C SER A 52 18.17 -30.03 -14.30
N VAL A 53 17.33 -29.89 -15.34
CA VAL A 53 16.91 -30.97 -16.25
C VAL A 53 17.83 -31.08 -17.48
N LEU A 54 18.43 -29.96 -17.90
CA LEU A 54 19.27 -29.83 -19.10
C LEU A 54 20.74 -29.54 -18.74
N SER A 55 21.27 -30.14 -17.67
CA SER A 55 22.65 -29.95 -17.19
C SER A 55 23.68 -30.41 -18.23
N GLY A 56 23.84 -29.61 -19.29
CA GLY A 56 24.58 -29.92 -20.51
C GLY A 56 24.45 -28.84 -21.61
N LEU A 57 23.55 -27.86 -21.50
CA LEU A 57 23.43 -26.78 -22.50
C LEU A 57 23.46 -25.39 -21.84
N HIS A 58 24.56 -24.66 -22.08
CA HIS A 58 24.70 -23.25 -21.73
C HIS A 58 23.72 -22.41 -22.57
N LEU A 59 22.77 -21.75 -21.89
CA LEU A 59 21.94 -20.70 -22.49
C LEU A 59 22.47 -19.33 -22.04
N GLY A 60 22.70 -18.47 -23.04
CA GLY A 60 23.49 -17.24 -22.96
C GLY A 60 22.93 -16.15 -22.06
N ASN A 61 23.84 -15.28 -21.63
CA ASN A 61 23.57 -14.09 -20.84
C ASN A 61 23.08 -12.95 -21.76
N ASP A 62 21.82 -12.57 -21.64
CA ASP A 62 21.34 -11.28 -22.16
C ASP A 62 21.67 -10.19 -21.14
N SER A 63 22.85 -9.57 -21.31
CA SER A 63 23.25 -8.36 -20.61
C SER A 63 22.93 -7.14 -21.47
N GLN A 64 21.80 -6.47 -21.20
CA GLN A 64 21.56 -5.10 -21.67
C GLN A 64 21.07 -4.25 -20.49
N ASN A 65 21.80 -3.15 -20.23
CA ASN A 65 21.52 -2.03 -19.33
C ASN A 65 20.99 -2.34 -17.91
N GLN A 66 21.79 -3.06 -17.13
CA GLN A 66 21.52 -3.31 -15.69
C GLN A 66 21.65 -2.05 -14.81
N GLU A 67 22.34 -1.00 -15.26
CA GLU A 67 22.57 0.19 -14.43
C GLU A 67 21.34 1.11 -14.30
N GLU A 68 20.46 1.13 -15.30
CA GLU A 68 19.31 2.04 -15.33
C GLU A 68 18.01 1.42 -14.83
N THR A 69 17.94 0.09 -14.69
CA THR A 69 16.70 -0.63 -14.35
C THR A 69 16.79 -1.33 -12.99
N LEU A 70 15.70 -1.31 -12.23
CA LEU A 70 15.61 -2.11 -11.00
C LEU A 70 15.45 -3.57 -11.37
N ASP A 71 16.28 -4.42 -10.79
CA ASP A 71 16.26 -5.86 -11.01
C ASP A 71 16.21 -6.63 -9.68
N LEU A 72 16.33 -7.96 -9.76
CA LEU A 72 16.31 -8.79 -8.57
C LEU A 72 17.59 -8.71 -7.73
N SER A 73 18.69 -8.20 -8.28
CA SER A 73 19.97 -8.05 -7.57
C SER A 73 20.01 -6.80 -6.69
N GLY A 74 19.14 -5.83 -6.98
CA GLY A 74 19.12 -4.54 -6.28
C GLY A 74 20.35 -3.69 -6.59
N THR A 75 21.09 -3.98 -7.66
CA THR A 75 22.35 -3.31 -8.01
C THR A 75 22.17 -1.80 -8.17
N ARG A 76 21.04 -1.37 -8.76
CA ARG A 76 20.70 0.06 -8.85
C ARG A 76 20.66 0.71 -7.47
N LEU A 77 19.99 0.11 -6.49
CA LEU A 77 19.96 0.60 -5.11
C LEU A 77 21.36 0.55 -4.46
N GLY A 78 22.05 -0.59 -4.56
CA GLY A 78 23.37 -0.79 -3.96
C GLY A 78 24.43 0.20 -4.45
N ASN A 79 24.38 0.57 -5.72
CA ASN A 79 25.28 1.58 -6.30
C ASN A 79 25.07 2.98 -5.70
N HIS A 80 23.84 3.32 -5.29
CA HIS A 80 23.52 4.62 -4.69
C HIS A 80 23.76 4.69 -3.18
N LEU A 81 23.91 3.56 -2.48
CA LEU A 81 24.15 3.55 -1.02
C LEU A 81 25.60 3.88 -0.63
N GLU A 82 26.49 4.02 -1.62
CA GLU A 82 27.92 4.33 -1.45
C GLU A 82 28.64 3.46 -0.39
N ASN A 83 28.12 2.25 -0.11
CA ASN A 83 28.63 1.32 0.88
C ASN A 83 29.25 0.08 0.21
N PRO A 84 30.52 -0.28 0.49
CA PRO A 84 31.15 -1.49 -0.04
C PRO A 84 30.39 -2.79 0.27
N GLU A 85 29.74 -2.89 1.44
CA GLU A 85 28.95 -4.05 1.83
C GLU A 85 27.69 -4.18 0.97
N ALA A 86 27.06 -3.07 0.59
CA ALA A 86 25.92 -3.08 -0.33
C ALA A 86 26.29 -3.72 -1.68
N LYS A 87 27.50 -3.46 -2.21
CA LYS A 87 27.99 -4.09 -3.44
C LYS A 87 28.16 -5.61 -3.28
N GLN A 88 28.61 -6.06 -2.11
CA GLN A 88 28.74 -7.49 -1.81
C GLN A 88 27.35 -8.16 -1.73
N LEU A 89 26.39 -7.52 -1.08
CA LEU A 89 24.99 -7.99 -1.02
C LEU A 89 24.37 -8.07 -2.41
N CYS A 90 24.55 -7.05 -3.26
CA CYS A 90 24.09 -7.07 -4.64
C CYS A 90 24.73 -8.20 -5.45
N SER A 91 26.03 -8.47 -5.25
CA SER A 91 26.73 -9.59 -5.90
C SER A 91 26.15 -10.95 -5.46
N LYS A 92 25.86 -11.10 -4.16
CA LYS A 92 25.16 -12.28 -3.64
C LYS A 92 23.78 -12.42 -4.27
N LEU A 93 22.98 -11.37 -4.30
CA LEU A 93 21.64 -11.36 -4.89
C LEU A 93 21.66 -11.59 -6.40
N ALA A 94 22.69 -11.15 -7.12
CA ALA A 94 22.84 -11.45 -8.55
C ALA A 94 22.99 -12.96 -8.79
N SER A 95 23.78 -13.64 -7.94
CA SER A 95 24.01 -15.09 -7.98
C SER A 95 22.85 -15.91 -7.40
N ASN A 96 22.22 -15.43 -6.33
CA ASN A 96 21.07 -16.04 -5.67
C ASN A 96 19.99 -14.97 -5.41
N PRO A 97 19.13 -14.68 -6.41
CA PRO A 97 18.12 -13.64 -6.27
C PRO A 97 17.03 -13.94 -5.26
N MET A 98 16.92 -15.18 -4.79
CA MET A 98 15.96 -15.56 -3.75
C MET A 98 16.54 -15.45 -2.34
N ASP A 99 17.77 -14.91 -2.19
CA ASP A 99 18.37 -14.63 -0.89
C ASP A 99 17.67 -13.47 -0.17
N SER A 100 16.59 -13.82 0.53
CA SER A 100 15.79 -12.90 1.32
C SER A 100 16.61 -12.20 2.42
N SER A 101 17.62 -12.87 2.99
CA SER A 101 18.43 -12.29 4.07
C SER A 101 19.31 -11.16 3.54
N SER A 102 20.03 -11.41 2.44
CA SER A 102 20.84 -10.37 1.79
C SER A 102 19.98 -9.18 1.33
N ARG A 103 18.74 -9.42 0.89
CA ARG A 103 17.84 -8.32 0.50
C ARG A 103 17.33 -7.52 1.70
N GLN A 104 16.99 -8.18 2.82
CA GLN A 104 16.61 -7.47 4.04
C GLN A 104 17.76 -6.62 4.59
N GLU A 105 19.01 -7.13 4.54
CA GLU A 105 20.19 -6.39 4.95
C GLU A 105 20.42 -5.14 4.07
N LEU A 106 20.28 -5.29 2.74
CA LEU A 106 20.38 -4.16 1.80
C LEU A 106 19.32 -3.09 2.06
N LEU A 107 18.08 -3.50 2.36
CA LEU A 107 16.99 -2.60 2.75
C LEU A 107 17.26 -1.94 4.11
N GLY A 108 17.87 -2.67 5.05
CA GLY A 108 18.32 -2.13 6.33
C GLY A 108 19.31 -0.98 6.14
N MET A 109 20.33 -1.16 5.31
CA MET A 109 21.31 -0.10 4.98
C MET A 109 20.65 1.15 4.39
N LEU A 110 19.63 1.00 3.53
CA LEU A 110 18.85 2.13 3.03
C LEU A 110 18.12 2.87 4.15
N LEU A 111 17.49 2.15 5.08
CA LEU A 111 16.75 2.75 6.17
C LEU A 111 17.65 3.42 7.22
N GLU A 112 18.88 2.94 7.39
CA GLU A 112 19.92 3.60 8.19
C GLU A 112 20.35 4.94 7.56
N GLN A 113 20.42 5.00 6.23
CA GLN A 113 20.74 6.20 5.46
C GLN A 113 19.50 7.01 5.02
N ARG A 114 18.35 6.84 5.69
CA ARG A 114 17.08 7.43 5.25
C ARG A 114 17.12 8.94 5.03
N GLU A 115 17.94 9.67 5.80
CA GLU A 115 18.03 11.14 5.74
C GLU A 115 18.71 11.62 4.45
N SER A 116 19.65 10.85 3.89
CA SER A 116 20.33 11.12 2.62
C SER A 116 19.70 10.42 1.42
N ALA A 117 18.79 9.46 1.65
CA ALA A 117 18.13 8.71 0.58
C ALA A 117 17.35 9.62 -0.38
N ASN A 118 17.70 9.58 -1.67
CA ASN A 118 16.99 10.31 -2.71
C ASN A 118 15.72 9.56 -3.19
N LEU A 119 14.96 10.17 -4.12
CA LEU A 119 13.73 9.55 -4.64
C LEU A 119 13.98 8.17 -5.26
N GLN A 120 15.03 8.00 -6.07
CA GLN A 120 15.36 6.72 -6.71
C GLN A 120 15.64 5.62 -5.68
N MET A 121 16.48 5.93 -4.69
CA MET A 121 16.81 4.98 -3.61
C MET A 121 15.57 4.55 -2.84
N SER A 122 14.74 5.52 -2.44
CA SER A 122 13.52 5.24 -1.68
C SER A 122 12.51 4.42 -2.49
N ARG A 123 12.40 4.68 -3.80
CA ARG A 123 11.53 3.96 -4.73
C ARG A 123 11.97 2.52 -4.93
N ASP A 124 13.27 2.31 -5.13
CA ASP A 124 13.86 0.97 -5.28
C ASP A 124 13.70 0.15 -4.01
N GLY A 125 13.98 0.77 -2.85
CA GLY A 125 13.75 0.15 -1.55
C GLY A 125 12.29 -0.24 -1.33
N TYR A 126 11.35 0.64 -1.70
CA TYR A 126 9.93 0.34 -1.62
C TYR A 126 9.54 -0.87 -2.47
N LEU A 127 9.89 -0.89 -3.76
CA LEU A 127 9.58 -2.01 -4.66
C LEU A 127 10.22 -3.33 -4.21
N LEU A 128 11.50 -3.30 -3.80
CA LEU A 128 12.21 -4.48 -3.28
C LEU A 128 11.58 -5.00 -1.97
N SER A 129 11.12 -4.10 -1.09
CA SER A 129 10.44 -4.50 0.14
C SER A 129 9.06 -5.11 -0.10
N MET A 130 8.31 -4.64 -1.10
CA MET A 130 7.04 -5.26 -1.50
C MET A 130 7.28 -6.64 -2.10
N PHE A 131 8.30 -6.78 -2.95
CA PHE A 131 8.71 -8.06 -3.54
C PHE A 131 9.04 -9.10 -2.45
N GLU A 132 9.71 -8.70 -1.36
CA GLU A 132 10.01 -9.61 -0.24
C GLU A 132 8.74 -10.15 0.45
N LEU A 133 7.70 -9.32 0.50
CA LEU A 133 6.42 -9.69 1.08
C LEU A 133 5.57 -10.56 0.18
N GLU A 134 5.91 -10.73 -1.10
CA GLU A 134 5.28 -11.74 -1.97
C GLU A 134 5.83 -13.15 -1.76
N SER A 135 6.87 -13.30 -0.95
CA SER A 135 7.32 -14.60 -0.49
C SER A 135 6.31 -15.19 0.50
N PRO A 136 6.03 -16.51 0.44
CA PRO A 136 5.16 -17.15 1.42
C PRO A 136 5.74 -17.18 2.84
N GLN A 137 7.04 -16.89 3.01
CA GLN A 137 7.68 -16.77 4.33
C GLN A 137 7.65 -15.32 4.81
N LEU A 138 6.64 -15.01 5.61
CA LEU A 138 6.45 -13.70 6.22
C LEU A 138 7.02 -13.65 7.63
N ASN A 139 7.52 -12.50 8.03
CA ASN A 139 7.86 -12.24 9.43
C ASN A 139 7.65 -10.77 9.77
N SER A 140 7.69 -10.45 11.08
CA SER A 140 7.45 -9.10 11.56
C SER A 140 8.47 -8.09 11.03
N GLU A 141 9.72 -8.50 10.83
CA GLU A 141 10.80 -7.64 10.35
C GLU A 141 10.56 -7.21 8.90
N LYS A 142 10.31 -8.15 7.98
CA LYS A 142 9.97 -7.86 6.58
C LYS A 142 8.79 -6.90 6.45
N ILE A 143 7.74 -7.12 7.25
CA ILE A 143 6.56 -6.25 7.24
C ILE A 143 6.93 -4.84 7.74
N ASN A 144 7.72 -4.73 8.81
CA ASN A 144 8.16 -3.44 9.32
C ASN A 144 9.07 -2.71 8.31
N THR A 145 10.04 -3.40 7.72
CA THR A 145 10.91 -2.88 6.65
C THR A 145 10.06 -2.31 5.52
N ALA A 146 9.06 -3.06 5.05
CA ALA A 146 8.13 -2.62 4.02
C ALA A 146 7.33 -1.37 4.40
N LEU A 147 6.85 -1.28 5.65
CA LEU A 147 6.17 -0.09 6.15
C LEU A 147 7.09 1.13 6.17
N TYR A 148 8.35 0.97 6.60
CA TYR A 148 9.33 2.05 6.65
C TYR A 148 9.76 2.50 5.24
N CYS A 149 10.00 1.56 4.33
CA CYS A 149 10.32 1.88 2.94
C CYS A 149 9.14 2.60 2.25
N GLN A 150 7.90 2.21 2.52
CA GLN A 150 6.72 2.92 2.04
C GLN A 150 6.65 4.35 2.55
N GLU A 151 6.87 4.56 3.85
CA GLU A 151 6.86 5.90 4.46
C GLU A 151 7.97 6.77 3.86
N LEU A 152 9.18 6.24 3.73
CA LEU A 152 10.33 6.93 3.14
C LEU A 152 10.06 7.32 1.69
N TYR A 153 9.55 6.40 0.87
CA TYR A 153 9.25 6.67 -0.54
C TYR A 153 8.17 7.75 -0.71
N LEU A 154 7.05 7.63 0.01
CA LEU A 154 5.99 8.64 -0.06
C LEU A 154 6.48 10.01 0.41
N PHE A 155 7.35 10.05 1.41
CA PHE A 155 7.99 11.27 1.88
C PHE A 155 8.88 11.90 0.79
N ARG A 156 9.80 11.14 0.19
CA ARG A 156 10.68 11.65 -0.88
C ARG A 156 9.92 12.05 -2.14
N LEU A 157 8.88 11.30 -2.50
CA LEU A 157 8.01 11.67 -3.62
C LEU A 157 7.28 12.99 -3.34
N HIS A 158 6.74 13.16 -2.13
CA HIS A 158 6.09 14.41 -1.73
C HIS A 158 7.06 15.60 -1.79
N GLU A 159 8.29 15.46 -1.28
CA GLU A 159 9.31 16.51 -1.36
C GLU A 159 9.66 16.85 -2.82
N LYS A 160 9.85 15.84 -3.66
CA LYS A 160 10.20 16.05 -5.07
C LYS A 160 9.07 16.73 -5.85
N LEU A 161 7.82 16.30 -5.65
CA LEU A 161 6.66 16.95 -6.25
C LEU A 161 6.54 18.42 -5.82
N ARG A 162 6.82 18.73 -4.55
CA ARG A 162 6.79 20.10 -4.03
C ARG A 162 7.89 20.96 -4.65
N GLU A 163 9.10 20.43 -4.76
CA GLU A 163 10.22 21.08 -5.44
C GLU A 163 9.87 21.39 -6.91
N MET A 164 9.37 20.39 -7.64
CA MET A 164 8.99 20.55 -9.06
C MET A 164 7.83 21.54 -9.21
N ALA A 165 6.81 21.46 -8.37
CA ALA A 165 5.69 22.41 -8.39
C ALA A 165 6.16 23.87 -8.21
N LEU A 166 7.15 24.10 -7.35
CA LEU A 166 7.74 25.41 -7.13
C LEU A 166 8.54 25.88 -8.37
N LYS A 167 9.42 25.02 -8.89
CA LYS A 167 10.22 25.30 -10.10
C LYS A 167 9.33 25.69 -11.28
N PHE A 168 8.26 24.93 -11.53
CA PHE A 168 7.28 25.23 -12.59
C PHE A 168 6.53 26.54 -12.31
N SER A 169 6.06 26.76 -11.08
CA SER A 169 5.36 28.00 -10.72
C SER A 169 6.23 29.26 -10.92
N GLN A 170 7.54 29.16 -10.68
CA GLN A 170 8.49 30.27 -10.86
C GLN A 170 8.75 30.61 -12.34
N LYS A 171 8.50 29.67 -13.25
CA LYS A 171 8.66 29.88 -14.70
C LYS A 171 7.42 30.46 -15.37
N VAL A 172 6.27 30.48 -14.69
CA VAL A 172 5.05 31.14 -15.16
C VAL A 172 5.25 32.66 -15.15
N GLN A 173 5.15 33.28 -16.33
CA GLN A 173 5.32 34.71 -16.57
C GLN A 173 3.99 35.47 -16.49
N GLY A 174 2.86 34.79 -16.68
CA GLY A 174 1.53 35.40 -16.59
C GLY A 174 1.09 36.16 -17.84
N ASP A 175 1.79 35.97 -18.97
CA ASP A 175 1.53 36.65 -20.24
C ASP A 175 0.38 36.04 -21.06
N GLY A 176 -0.13 34.88 -20.65
CA GLY A 176 -1.25 34.19 -21.29
C GLY A 176 -0.90 33.45 -22.58
N SER A 177 0.39 33.33 -22.91
CA SER A 177 0.87 32.51 -24.03
C SER A 177 0.52 31.02 -23.83
N GLU A 178 0.44 30.26 -24.91
CA GLU A 178 0.18 28.81 -24.86
C GLU A 178 1.17 28.09 -23.95
N LYS A 179 2.45 28.49 -24.04
CA LYS A 179 3.54 27.96 -23.21
C LYS A 179 3.39 28.33 -21.73
N ASP A 180 2.99 29.57 -21.43
CA ASP A 180 2.72 30.00 -20.05
C ASP A 180 1.53 29.24 -19.44
N ASN A 181 0.51 28.95 -20.26
CA ASN A 181 -0.63 28.13 -19.86
C ASN A 181 -0.20 26.69 -19.57
N GLU A 182 0.61 26.06 -20.42
CA GLU A 182 1.15 24.71 -20.19
C GLU A 182 1.94 24.60 -18.88
N LEU A 183 2.85 25.56 -18.63
CA LEU A 183 3.62 25.61 -17.38
C LEU A 183 2.71 25.77 -16.16
N ARG A 184 1.66 26.60 -16.28
CA ARG A 184 0.69 26.84 -15.21
C ARG A 184 -0.17 25.61 -14.92
N GLU A 185 -0.67 24.94 -15.95
CA GLU A 185 -1.40 23.68 -15.84
C GLU A 185 -0.54 22.62 -15.16
N LYS A 186 0.72 22.46 -15.61
CA LYS A 186 1.63 21.50 -15.01
C LYS A 186 1.97 21.80 -13.56
N ALA A 187 2.21 23.08 -13.23
CA ALA A 187 2.42 23.52 -11.86
C ALA A 187 1.22 23.18 -10.96
N ASN A 188 -0.01 23.35 -11.46
CA ASN A 188 -1.22 23.03 -10.74
C ASN A 188 -1.41 21.52 -10.56
N GLU A 189 -1.16 20.72 -11.59
CA GLU A 189 -1.19 19.25 -11.51
C GLU A 189 -0.21 18.76 -10.43
N LEU A 190 1.02 19.26 -10.43
CA LEU A 190 2.03 18.90 -9.43
C LEU A 190 1.61 19.30 -8.00
N LYS A 191 1.00 20.48 -7.80
CA LYS A 191 0.45 20.90 -6.49
C LYS A 191 -0.68 19.99 -6.02
N GLN A 192 -1.56 19.55 -6.92
CA GLN A 192 -2.57 18.56 -6.59
C GLN A 192 -1.91 17.21 -6.27
N GLY A 193 -0.87 16.81 -7.01
CA GLY A 193 -0.04 15.64 -6.73
C GLY A 193 0.58 15.65 -5.33
N VAL A 194 1.12 16.79 -4.87
CA VAL A 194 1.60 16.96 -3.48
C VAL A 194 0.49 16.65 -2.48
N THR A 195 -0.72 17.18 -2.72
CA THR A 195 -1.88 16.94 -1.85
C THR A 195 -2.30 15.47 -1.88
N TYR A 196 -2.31 14.85 -3.06
CA TYR A 196 -2.64 13.44 -3.25
C TYR A 196 -1.68 12.52 -2.49
N VAL A 197 -0.37 12.69 -2.66
CA VAL A 197 0.65 11.87 -1.98
C VAL A 197 0.58 12.05 -0.46
N LYS A 198 0.35 13.29 0.02
CA LYS A 198 0.12 13.56 1.44
C LYS A 198 -1.11 12.82 1.99
N ASN A 199 -2.20 12.79 1.24
CA ASN A 199 -3.40 12.03 1.60
C ASN A 199 -3.12 10.52 1.61
N CYS A 200 -2.40 10.01 0.62
CA CYS A 200 -1.97 8.61 0.56
C CYS A 200 -1.15 8.24 1.80
N ALA A 201 -0.12 9.03 2.14
CA ALA A 201 0.70 8.81 3.32
C ALA A 201 -0.13 8.79 4.62
N SER A 202 -1.11 9.70 4.75
CA SER A 202 -2.03 9.73 5.90
C SER A 202 -2.95 8.51 5.98
N ILE A 203 -3.47 8.05 4.84
CA ILE A 203 -4.35 6.87 4.75
C ILE A 203 -3.58 5.58 5.07
N LEU A 204 -2.36 5.46 4.54
CA LEU A 204 -1.53 4.27 4.65
C LEU A 204 -0.74 4.19 5.96
N LYS A 205 -0.67 5.28 6.73
CA LYS A 205 0.01 5.30 8.02
C LYS A 205 -0.56 4.26 8.97
N THR A 206 0.32 3.45 9.54
CA THR A 206 -0.01 2.44 10.53
C THR A 206 1.16 2.28 11.50
N THR A 207 0.95 1.61 12.63
CA THR A 207 2.03 1.36 13.59
C THR A 207 2.83 0.11 13.19
N PRO A 208 4.14 0.04 13.45
CA PRO A 208 4.90 -1.19 13.20
C PRO A 208 4.48 -2.32 14.15
N LEU A 209 4.87 -3.54 13.81
CA LEU A 209 4.75 -4.73 14.66
C LEU A 209 5.81 -4.68 15.75
N THR A 210 5.40 -4.92 17.00
CA THR A 210 6.31 -4.93 18.16
C THR A 210 6.76 -6.34 18.54
N LYS A 211 5.94 -7.37 18.27
CA LYS A 211 6.27 -8.77 18.53
C LYS A 211 7.00 -9.37 17.34
N LYS A 212 8.13 -10.05 17.60
CA LYS A 212 8.82 -10.88 16.60
C LYS A 212 8.02 -12.17 16.39
N PHE A 213 7.59 -12.42 15.15
CA PHE A 213 6.84 -13.60 14.77
C PHE A 213 7.14 -13.96 13.32
N GLU A 214 6.95 -15.23 12.96
CA GLU A 214 7.18 -15.77 11.63
C GLU A 214 5.99 -16.63 11.21
N LEU A 215 5.60 -16.51 9.93
CA LEU A 215 4.54 -17.28 9.31
C LEU A 215 5.04 -17.87 8.00
N ASP A 216 4.79 -19.16 7.81
CA ASP A 216 4.98 -19.84 6.54
C ASP A 216 3.61 -20.13 5.92
N LEU A 217 3.31 -19.45 4.82
CA LEU A 217 2.06 -19.58 4.08
C LEU A 217 2.07 -20.75 3.08
N ARG A 218 3.18 -21.47 2.93
CA ARG A 218 3.27 -22.61 2.00
C ARG A 218 2.29 -23.71 2.39
N PRO A 219 1.71 -24.42 1.40
CA PRO A 219 0.81 -25.53 1.66
C PRO A 219 1.59 -26.72 2.24
N GLY A 220 1.70 -26.77 3.56
CA GLY A 220 2.25 -27.90 4.33
C GLY A 220 1.34 -28.37 5.46
N LYS A 221 0.15 -27.77 5.57
CA LYS A 221 -0.79 -27.95 6.70
C LYS A 221 -2.22 -28.20 6.24
N VAL A 222 -2.43 -28.90 5.12
CA VAL A 222 -3.78 -29.36 4.73
C VAL A 222 -4.36 -30.18 5.90
N GLY A 223 -5.44 -29.69 6.52
CA GLY A 223 -6.11 -30.33 7.64
C GLY A 223 -5.65 -29.95 9.06
N LYS A 224 -4.68 -29.04 9.25
CA LYS A 224 -4.30 -28.56 10.60
C LYS A 224 -5.01 -27.24 10.93
N LYS A 225 -5.56 -27.12 12.14
CA LYS A 225 -6.11 -25.86 12.66
C LYS A 225 -4.98 -24.83 12.86
N ILE A 226 -5.32 -23.55 12.72
CA ILE A 226 -4.41 -22.45 13.08
C ILE A 226 -4.32 -22.43 14.61
N SER A 227 -3.12 -22.39 15.18
CA SER A 227 -2.99 -22.25 16.63
C SER A 227 -3.41 -20.85 17.09
N ASN A 228 -3.91 -20.72 18.32
CA ASN A 228 -4.23 -19.41 18.90
C ASN A 228 -3.03 -18.44 18.88
N LYS A 229 -1.80 -18.97 19.00
CA LYS A 229 -0.57 -18.19 18.90
C LYS A 229 -0.34 -17.68 17.47
N GLU A 230 -0.40 -18.55 16.47
CA GLU A 230 -0.30 -18.15 15.05
C GLU A 230 -1.38 -17.12 14.68
N LEU A 231 -2.60 -17.28 15.19
CA LEU A 231 -3.68 -16.34 14.93
C LEU A 231 -3.40 -14.96 15.55
N SER A 232 -3.05 -14.91 16.84
CA SER A 232 -2.93 -13.66 17.61
C SER A 232 -1.60 -12.93 17.43
N GLU A 233 -0.52 -13.62 17.08
CA GLU A 233 0.82 -13.04 16.89
C GLU A 233 1.23 -12.96 15.42
N GLY A 234 0.61 -13.78 14.55
CA GLY A 234 0.85 -13.80 13.12
C GLY A 234 -0.33 -13.26 12.32
N TYR A 235 -1.35 -14.08 12.09
CA TYR A 235 -2.37 -13.83 11.08
C TYR A 235 -3.14 -12.52 11.27
N ASP A 236 -3.65 -12.23 12.47
CA ASP A 236 -4.34 -10.97 12.77
C ASP A 236 -3.42 -9.74 12.62
N PRO A 237 -2.32 -9.63 13.38
CA PRO A 237 -1.48 -8.44 13.31
C PRO A 237 -0.84 -8.25 11.93
N PHE A 238 -0.41 -9.32 11.24
CA PHE A 238 0.18 -9.22 9.90
C PHE A 238 -0.89 -8.79 8.89
N SER A 239 -2.08 -9.39 8.89
CA SER A 239 -3.17 -9.00 7.97
C SER A 239 -3.59 -7.55 8.18
N ARG A 240 -3.58 -7.07 9.43
CA ARG A 240 -3.82 -5.66 9.74
C ARG A 240 -2.77 -4.76 9.09
N ARG A 241 -1.48 -5.10 9.13
CA ARG A 241 -0.42 -4.28 8.51
C ARG A 241 -0.38 -4.37 7.00
N LEU A 242 -0.49 -5.58 6.45
CA LEU A 242 -0.49 -5.80 5.01
C LEU A 242 -1.67 -5.07 4.32
N SER A 243 -2.79 -4.85 5.01
CA SER A 243 -3.89 -4.03 4.49
C SER A 243 -3.47 -2.57 4.20
N HIS A 244 -2.42 -2.06 4.87
CA HIS A 244 -1.84 -0.72 4.66
C HIS A 244 -0.69 -0.71 3.64
N LEU A 245 -0.41 -1.83 2.97
CA LEU A 245 0.57 -1.96 1.91
C LEU A 245 -0.18 -2.30 0.61
N PRO A 246 -0.62 -1.30 -0.17
CA PRO A 246 -1.57 -1.50 -1.27
C PRO A 246 -1.01 -2.34 -2.43
N LEU A 247 0.31 -2.51 -2.50
CA LEU A 247 0.97 -3.37 -3.49
C LEU A 247 1.06 -4.84 -3.07
N VAL A 248 0.82 -5.20 -1.80
CA VAL A 248 0.97 -6.56 -1.27
C VAL A 248 -0.39 -7.25 -1.17
N ASP A 249 -1.00 -7.55 -2.31
CA ASP A 249 -2.30 -8.20 -2.35
C ASP A 249 -2.21 -9.73 -2.32
N ILE A 250 -1.19 -10.34 -2.95
CA ILE A 250 -1.00 -11.79 -3.03
C ILE A 250 -0.94 -12.42 -1.63
N SER A 251 0.03 -12.01 -0.81
CA SER A 251 0.24 -12.61 0.51
C SER A 251 -0.90 -12.31 1.47
N LEU A 252 -1.48 -11.11 1.42
CA LEU A 252 -2.68 -10.78 2.20
C LEU A 252 -3.86 -11.69 1.79
N ASN A 253 -4.13 -11.85 0.51
CA ASN A 253 -5.21 -12.71 0.02
C ASN A 253 -4.98 -14.18 0.43
N GLN A 254 -3.73 -14.67 0.32
CA GLN A 254 -3.37 -16.01 0.75
C GLN A 254 -3.58 -16.22 2.25
N MET A 255 -3.20 -15.25 3.09
CA MET A 255 -3.46 -15.29 4.53
C MET A 255 -4.95 -15.32 4.85
N LEU A 256 -5.74 -14.49 4.19
CA LEU A 256 -7.20 -14.44 4.37
C LEU A 256 -7.87 -15.74 3.94
N GLU A 257 -7.39 -16.37 2.86
CA GLU A 257 -7.90 -17.66 2.39
C GLU A 257 -7.56 -18.78 3.36
N ILE A 258 -6.32 -18.84 3.87
CA ILE A 258 -5.93 -19.82 4.89
C ILE A 258 -6.78 -19.66 6.15
N MET A 259 -6.98 -18.43 6.64
CA MET A 259 -7.87 -18.17 7.77
C MET A 259 -9.32 -18.59 7.48
N ARG A 260 -9.84 -18.32 6.28
CA ARG A 260 -11.20 -18.71 5.89
C ARG A 260 -11.39 -20.23 5.91
N LEU A 261 -10.40 -20.97 5.40
CA LEU A 261 -10.44 -22.43 5.32
C LEU A 261 -10.31 -23.08 6.70
N LEU A 262 -9.46 -22.54 7.57
CA LEU A 262 -9.10 -23.17 8.84
C LEU A 262 -9.89 -22.64 10.05
N GLU A 263 -10.44 -21.43 9.95
CA GLU A 263 -11.13 -20.70 11.01
C GLU A 263 -12.48 -20.13 10.52
N ARG A 264 -13.32 -20.99 9.91
CA ARG A 264 -14.57 -20.59 9.23
C ARG A 264 -15.54 -19.75 10.07
N ASN A 265 -15.57 -19.96 11.39
CA ASN A 265 -16.45 -19.24 12.32
C ASN A 265 -15.76 -18.02 12.97
N ASN A 266 -14.62 -17.60 12.45
CA ASN A 266 -13.86 -16.47 12.99
C ASN A 266 -14.14 -15.18 12.21
N PRO A 267 -14.61 -14.10 12.86
CA PRO A 267 -14.93 -12.84 12.17
C PRO A 267 -13.70 -12.09 11.63
N LEU A 268 -12.47 -12.52 11.98
CA LEU A 268 -11.24 -11.84 11.55
C LEU A 268 -11.10 -11.74 10.03
N VAL A 269 -11.53 -12.76 9.27
CA VAL A 269 -11.45 -12.71 7.79
C VAL A 269 -12.23 -11.51 7.25
N GLY A 270 -13.50 -11.37 7.63
CA GLY A 270 -14.32 -10.24 7.17
C GLY A 270 -13.89 -8.90 7.77
N TYR A 271 -13.32 -8.90 8.99
CA TYR A 271 -12.68 -7.70 9.57
C TYR A 271 -11.53 -7.19 8.70
N HIS A 272 -10.58 -8.06 8.33
CA HIS A 272 -9.40 -7.68 7.55
C HIS A 272 -9.74 -7.38 6.08
N GLN A 273 -10.67 -8.14 5.48
CA GLN A 273 -11.20 -7.81 4.15
C GLN A 273 -11.83 -6.42 4.13
N SER A 274 -12.61 -6.09 5.16
CA SER A 274 -13.17 -4.74 5.33
C SER A 274 -12.09 -3.67 5.45
N LEU A 275 -10.99 -3.94 6.15
CA LEU A 275 -9.85 -3.01 6.26
C LEU A 275 -9.16 -2.75 4.93
N LYS A 276 -8.81 -3.82 4.21
CA LYS A 276 -8.24 -3.73 2.87
C LYS A 276 -9.11 -2.86 1.95
N HIS A 277 -10.40 -3.17 1.88
CA HIS A 277 -11.32 -2.46 0.99
C HIS A 277 -11.58 -1.01 1.42
N GLU A 278 -11.61 -0.69 2.72
CA GLU A 278 -11.68 0.70 3.18
C GLU A 278 -10.47 1.52 2.72
N ILE A 279 -9.27 0.96 2.86
CA ILE A 279 -8.03 1.66 2.48
C ILE A 279 -8.04 1.95 0.98
N LEU A 280 -8.36 0.94 0.14
CA LEU A 280 -8.49 1.12 -1.30
C LEU A 280 -9.55 2.17 -1.67
N ALA A 281 -10.71 2.14 -1.01
CA ALA A 281 -11.76 3.15 -1.23
C ALA A 281 -11.26 4.56 -0.92
N ARG A 282 -10.58 4.74 0.20
CA ARG A 282 -10.05 6.06 0.63
C ARG A 282 -8.98 6.58 -0.33
N LEU A 283 -8.13 5.71 -0.88
CA LEU A 283 -7.16 6.10 -1.90
C LEU A 283 -7.85 6.56 -3.19
N ALA A 284 -8.87 5.83 -3.67
CA ALA A 284 -9.64 6.20 -4.86
C ALA A 284 -10.40 7.53 -4.67
N PHE A 285 -11.01 7.75 -3.50
CA PHE A 285 -11.66 9.03 -3.19
C PHE A 285 -10.66 10.18 -3.03
N ALA A 286 -9.46 9.94 -2.49
CA ALA A 286 -8.43 10.97 -2.41
C ALA A 286 -7.98 11.47 -3.79
N ASP A 287 -7.91 10.57 -4.77
CA ASP A 287 -7.71 10.90 -6.19
C ASP A 287 -8.91 11.69 -6.73
N ALA A 288 -10.11 11.11 -6.66
CA ALA A 288 -11.34 11.70 -7.19
C ALA A 288 -11.62 13.12 -6.66
N LEU A 289 -11.27 13.40 -5.41
CA LEU A 289 -11.49 14.71 -4.80
C LEU A 289 -10.74 15.82 -5.54
N LEU A 290 -9.55 15.49 -6.06
CA LEU A 290 -8.63 16.41 -6.72
C LEU A 290 -8.86 16.43 -8.24
N THR A 291 -9.05 15.26 -8.86
CA THR A 291 -9.21 15.12 -10.31
C THR A 291 -10.65 15.31 -10.80
N LYS A 292 -11.63 15.22 -9.90
CA LYS A 292 -13.07 15.20 -10.23
C LYS A 292 -13.47 14.05 -11.18
N ASP A 293 -12.68 12.97 -11.20
CA ASP A 293 -12.95 11.81 -12.04
C ASP A 293 -14.08 10.94 -11.44
N SER A 294 -15.23 10.94 -12.11
CA SER A 294 -16.38 10.10 -11.73
C SER A 294 -16.10 8.59 -11.76
N LYS A 295 -15.09 8.14 -12.54
CA LYS A 295 -14.67 6.74 -12.54
C LYS A 295 -14.01 6.37 -11.21
N LYS A 296 -13.18 7.26 -10.66
CA LYS A 296 -12.52 7.09 -9.36
C LYS A 296 -13.52 7.13 -8.21
N GLU A 297 -14.55 7.96 -8.29
CA GLU A 297 -15.65 7.93 -7.31
C GLU A 297 -16.40 6.61 -7.33
N ARG A 298 -16.70 6.06 -8.52
CA ARG A 298 -17.34 4.74 -8.66
C ARG A 298 -16.44 3.62 -8.13
N GLU A 299 -15.14 3.67 -8.41
CA GLU A 299 -14.15 2.73 -7.87
C GLU A 299 -14.13 2.77 -6.34
N GLY A 300 -14.08 3.97 -5.74
CA GLY A 300 -14.13 4.15 -4.30
C GLY A 300 -15.44 3.63 -3.68
N ALA A 301 -16.58 3.91 -4.32
CA ALA A 301 -17.89 3.45 -3.88
C ALA A 301 -18.00 1.90 -3.92
N ASP A 302 -17.50 1.26 -4.97
CA ASP A 302 -17.47 -0.21 -5.08
C ASP A 302 -16.60 -0.84 -3.97
N GLN A 303 -15.43 -0.27 -3.70
CA GLN A 303 -14.57 -0.72 -2.61
C GLN A 303 -15.25 -0.55 -1.24
N PHE A 304 -15.94 0.56 -0.97
CA PHE A 304 -16.71 0.69 0.27
C PHE A 304 -17.88 -0.29 0.37
N SER A 305 -18.56 -0.59 -0.74
CA SER A 305 -19.60 -1.63 -0.78
C SER A 305 -19.02 -2.99 -0.36
N LYS A 306 -17.88 -3.38 -0.95
CA LYS A 306 -17.14 -4.60 -0.56
C LYS A 306 -16.74 -4.58 0.91
N ALA A 307 -16.26 -3.44 1.42
CA ALA A 307 -15.87 -3.29 2.82
C ALA A 307 -17.06 -3.47 3.79
N LEU A 308 -18.23 -2.92 3.45
CA LEU A 308 -19.46 -3.05 4.21
C LEU A 308 -19.96 -4.50 4.22
N ILE A 309 -20.02 -5.14 3.05
CA ILE A 309 -20.45 -6.54 2.92
C ILE A 309 -19.55 -7.45 3.78
N ALA A 310 -18.23 -7.30 3.66
CA ALA A 310 -17.27 -8.12 4.40
C ALA A 310 -17.43 -7.98 5.92
N VAL A 311 -17.58 -6.76 6.45
CA VAL A 311 -17.75 -6.58 7.89
C VAL A 311 -19.14 -7.00 8.37
N GLN A 312 -20.19 -6.88 7.55
CA GLN A 312 -21.52 -7.36 7.91
C GLN A 312 -21.55 -8.89 8.04
N GLN A 313 -20.85 -9.58 7.15
CA GLN A 313 -20.63 -11.03 7.26
C GLN A 313 -19.85 -11.36 8.53
N ALA A 314 -18.80 -10.61 8.87
CA ALA A 314 -18.07 -10.77 10.13
C ALA A 314 -18.96 -10.51 11.36
N MET A 315 -19.83 -9.50 11.32
CA MET A 315 -20.77 -9.18 12.39
C MET A 315 -21.76 -10.32 12.67
N ALA A 316 -22.10 -11.14 11.68
CA ALA A 316 -22.94 -12.32 11.87
C ALA A 316 -22.23 -13.44 12.65
N LEU A 317 -20.90 -13.40 12.73
CA LEU A 317 -20.07 -14.35 13.47
C LEU A 317 -19.68 -13.84 14.87
N VAL A 318 -20.04 -12.60 15.24
CA VAL A 318 -19.86 -12.09 16.59
C VAL A 318 -20.69 -12.92 17.58
N GLY A 319 -20.09 -13.36 18.68
CA GLY A 319 -20.66 -14.36 19.60
C GLY A 319 -20.10 -15.77 19.39
N TYR A 320 -19.53 -16.05 18.22
CA TYR A 320 -18.83 -17.32 17.90
C TYR A 320 -17.30 -17.16 17.89
N ALA A 321 -16.81 -15.94 18.12
CA ALA A 321 -15.39 -15.65 18.14
C ALA A 321 -14.72 -16.32 19.34
N PRO A 322 -13.46 -16.77 19.21
CA PRO A 322 -12.75 -17.44 20.31
C PRO A 322 -12.40 -16.50 21.47
N ASN A 323 -12.51 -15.17 21.28
CA ASN A 323 -12.16 -14.17 22.27
C ASN A 323 -13.03 -12.91 22.11
N ARG A 324 -13.49 -12.36 23.24
CA ARG A 324 -14.20 -11.09 23.37
C ARG A 324 -13.51 -9.91 22.70
N SER A 325 -12.17 -9.84 22.72
CA SER A 325 -11.43 -8.75 22.07
C SER A 325 -11.65 -8.71 20.56
N VAL A 326 -11.79 -9.89 19.93
CA VAL A 326 -12.08 -10.00 18.50
C VAL A 326 -13.50 -9.52 18.22
N GLU A 327 -14.47 -9.88 19.06
CA GLU A 327 -15.85 -9.39 18.95
C GLU A 327 -15.92 -7.87 19.02
N ILE A 328 -15.28 -7.27 20.04
CA ILE A 328 -15.23 -5.83 20.22
C ILE A 328 -14.60 -5.18 18.99
N ALA A 329 -13.46 -5.71 18.51
CA ALA A 329 -12.79 -5.19 17.32
C ALA A 329 -13.67 -5.25 16.07
N THR A 330 -14.43 -6.34 15.86
CA THR A 330 -15.38 -6.47 14.73
C THR A 330 -16.53 -5.48 14.83
N VAL A 331 -17.10 -5.29 16.03
CA VAL A 331 -18.19 -4.31 16.25
C VAL A 331 -17.69 -2.88 16.03
N VAL A 332 -16.53 -2.55 16.58
CA VAL A 332 -15.84 -1.26 16.37
C VAL A 332 -15.61 -1.03 14.88
N ARG A 333 -15.09 -2.03 14.16
CA ARG A 333 -14.85 -1.97 12.71
C ARG A 333 -16.12 -1.70 11.91
N PHE A 334 -17.22 -2.38 12.25
CA PHE A 334 -18.52 -2.15 11.62
C PHE A 334 -18.97 -0.69 11.79
N GLY A 335 -18.85 -0.15 13.01
CA GLY A 335 -19.10 1.26 13.28
C GLY A 335 -18.21 2.19 12.45
N GLN A 336 -16.91 1.91 12.39
CA GLN A 336 -15.93 2.71 11.65
C GLN A 336 -16.29 2.80 10.17
N ILE A 337 -16.54 1.67 9.51
CA ILE A 337 -16.81 1.68 8.07
C ILE A 337 -18.14 2.38 7.76
N VAL A 338 -19.17 2.17 8.58
CA VAL A 338 -20.48 2.82 8.40
C VAL A 338 -20.35 4.34 8.53
N TYR A 339 -19.58 4.81 9.52
CA TYR A 339 -19.26 6.23 9.67
C TYR A 339 -18.39 6.76 8.53
N MET A 340 -17.37 6.01 8.11
CA MET A 340 -16.44 6.43 7.07
C MET A 340 -17.14 6.62 5.73
N VAL A 341 -18.02 5.70 5.34
CA VAL A 341 -18.87 5.83 4.15
C VAL A 341 -19.68 7.11 4.22
N ALA A 342 -20.35 7.35 5.36
CA ALA A 342 -21.19 8.54 5.51
C ALA A 342 -20.38 9.84 5.40
N LYS A 343 -19.23 9.90 6.06
CA LYS A 343 -18.31 11.04 6.05
C LYS A 343 -17.76 11.32 4.64
N ILE A 344 -17.28 10.30 3.94
CA ILE A 344 -16.67 10.46 2.62
C ILE A 344 -17.72 10.81 1.57
N TYR A 345 -18.90 10.19 1.61
CA TYR A 345 -19.98 10.51 0.66
C TYR A 345 -20.44 11.97 0.83
N ARG A 346 -20.55 12.45 2.08
CA ARG A 346 -20.84 13.87 2.34
C ARG A 346 -19.74 14.79 1.79
N LEU A 347 -18.45 14.43 1.97
CA LEU A 347 -17.33 15.21 1.45
C LEU A 347 -17.35 15.31 -0.08
N HIS A 348 -17.72 14.23 -0.76
CA HIS A 348 -17.84 14.15 -2.21
C HIS A 348 -19.21 14.60 -2.75
N GLN A 349 -20.13 15.04 -1.89
CA GLN A 349 -21.50 15.42 -2.26
C GLN A 349 -22.27 14.28 -2.97
N ILE A 350 -21.94 13.04 -2.62
CA ILE A 350 -22.61 11.84 -3.11
C ILE A 350 -23.77 11.50 -2.16
N PRO A 351 -24.98 11.24 -2.68
CA PRO A 351 -26.09 10.82 -1.82
C PRO A 351 -25.79 9.47 -1.16
N LEU A 352 -26.17 9.33 0.11
CA LEU A 352 -25.98 8.07 0.82
C LEU A 352 -26.76 6.93 0.16
N PRO A 353 -26.22 5.70 0.13
CA PRO A 353 -26.94 4.55 -0.38
C PRO A 353 -28.24 4.30 0.37
N LYS A 354 -29.25 3.76 -0.33
CA LYS A 354 -30.52 3.33 0.30
C LYS A 354 -30.22 2.35 1.44
N GLY A 355 -30.88 2.54 2.59
CA GLY A 355 -30.68 1.71 3.78
C GLY A 355 -29.46 2.07 4.63
N HIS A 356 -28.59 2.99 4.21
CA HIS A 356 -27.40 3.36 5.02
C HIS A 356 -27.79 3.97 6.37
N GLN A 357 -28.92 4.68 6.45
CA GLN A 357 -29.46 5.19 7.72
C GLN A 357 -29.78 4.07 8.72
N GLU A 358 -30.32 2.95 8.23
CA GLU A 358 -30.60 1.78 9.06
C GLU A 358 -29.30 1.12 9.53
N LEU A 359 -28.27 1.09 8.67
CA LEU A 359 -26.93 0.63 9.04
C LEU A 359 -26.32 1.50 10.14
N MET A 360 -26.46 2.83 10.06
CA MET A 360 -26.03 3.73 11.14
C MET A 360 -26.76 3.44 12.45
N ASN A 361 -28.08 3.26 12.41
CA ASN A 361 -28.86 2.88 13.60
C ASN A 361 -28.44 1.52 14.17
N LYS A 362 -28.14 0.55 13.31
CA LYS A 362 -27.62 -0.77 13.72
C LYS A 362 -26.23 -0.63 14.35
N ALA A 363 -25.34 0.16 13.76
CA ALA A 363 -24.00 0.41 14.27
C ALA A 363 -24.02 1.09 15.64
N VAL A 364 -24.83 2.13 15.82
CA VAL A 364 -24.98 2.81 17.13
C VAL A 364 -25.41 1.84 18.22
N ARG A 365 -26.41 0.98 17.95
CA ARG A 365 -26.88 -0.03 18.92
C ARG A 365 -25.83 -1.10 19.19
N ALA A 366 -25.09 -1.54 18.17
CA ALA A 366 -24.04 -2.53 18.32
C ALA A 366 -22.88 -1.99 19.18
N LEU A 367 -22.41 -0.77 18.90
CA LEU A 367 -21.34 -0.11 19.66
C LEU A 367 -21.72 0.12 21.13
N GLN A 368 -23.00 0.38 21.43
CA GLN A 368 -23.49 0.50 22.81
C GLN A 368 -23.23 -0.76 23.64
N LYS A 369 -23.35 -1.95 23.03
CA LYS A 369 -23.16 -3.25 23.69
C LYS A 369 -21.70 -3.59 24.01
N VAL A 370 -20.77 -2.80 23.47
CA VAL A 370 -19.32 -2.93 23.69
C VAL A 370 -18.75 -1.60 24.21
N SER A 371 -19.57 -0.83 24.91
CA SER A 371 -19.20 0.51 25.38
C SER A 371 -18.10 0.49 26.44
N GLU A 372 -17.71 -0.66 26.97
CA GLU A 372 -16.48 -0.82 27.73
C GLU A 372 -15.23 -0.37 26.95
N ASP A 373 -15.26 -0.48 25.61
CA ASP A 373 -14.17 -0.04 24.74
C ASP A 373 -14.24 1.47 24.43
N LYS A 374 -13.12 2.15 24.63
CA LYS A 374 -13.02 3.60 24.40
C LYS A 374 -13.27 3.97 22.93
N ASN A 375 -12.78 3.17 21.98
CA ASN A 375 -12.96 3.46 20.56
C ASN A 375 -14.43 3.27 20.16
N ALA A 376 -15.10 2.26 20.72
CA ALA A 376 -16.53 2.06 20.50
C ALA A 376 -17.35 3.30 20.88
N LYS A 377 -17.10 3.88 22.06
CA LYS A 377 -17.76 5.13 22.50
C LYS A 377 -17.51 6.30 21.53
N ILE A 378 -16.26 6.49 21.11
CA ILE A 378 -15.87 7.58 20.19
C ILE A 378 -16.61 7.45 18.86
N ILE A 379 -16.62 6.25 18.27
CA ILE A 379 -17.27 6.02 16.97
C ILE A 379 -18.79 6.15 17.10
N GLN A 380 -19.37 5.67 18.20
CA GLN A 380 -20.79 5.81 18.46
C GLN A 380 -21.20 7.29 18.50
N GLN A 381 -20.44 8.13 19.23
CA GLN A 381 -20.69 9.56 19.29
C GLN A 381 -20.56 10.22 17.92
N ASN A 382 -19.55 9.85 17.13
CA ASN A 382 -19.37 10.38 15.78
C ASN A 382 -20.57 10.06 14.86
N LEU A 383 -21.13 8.86 14.97
CA LEU A 383 -22.35 8.47 14.24
C LEU A 383 -23.58 9.26 14.69
N LEU A 384 -23.75 9.48 16.00
CA LEU A 384 -24.84 10.29 16.54
C LEU A 384 -24.75 11.74 16.04
N ASN A 385 -23.59 12.36 16.19
CA ASN A 385 -23.34 13.73 15.73
C ASN A 385 -23.58 13.88 14.22
N PHE A 386 -23.12 12.91 13.41
CA PHE A 386 -23.35 12.95 11.97
C PHE A 386 -24.84 12.92 11.63
N LYS A 387 -25.63 12.09 12.33
CA LYS A 387 -27.08 11.99 12.11
C LYS A 387 -27.81 13.29 12.46
N GLU A 388 -27.45 13.94 13.55
CA GLU A 388 -28.04 15.23 13.97
C GLU A 388 -27.79 16.31 12.92
N GLN A 389 -26.57 16.40 12.40
CA GLN A 389 -26.18 17.34 11.35
C GLN A 389 -26.75 17.02 9.97
N SER A 390 -27.31 15.83 9.75
CA SER A 390 -27.91 15.43 8.47
C SER A 390 -29.44 15.52 8.48
N GLY A 391 -30.04 15.73 9.65
CA GLY A 391 -31.49 15.94 9.84
C GLY A 391 -31.89 17.40 10.05
N SER A 392 -30.91 18.31 10.00
CA SER A 392 -31.06 19.77 9.91
C SER A 392 -30.59 20.22 8.54
#